data_AF-A0A8J6QB23-F1
#
_entry.id   AF-A0A8J6QB23-F1
#
_cell.length_a   1.000
_cell.length_b   1.000
_cell.length_c   1.000
_cell.angle_alpha   90.00
_cell.angle_beta   90.00
_cell.angle_gamma   90.00
#
_symmetry.space_group_name_H-M   'P 1'
#
loop_
_entity.id
_entity.type
_entity.pdbx_description
1 polymer ?
#
loop_
_entity_poly.entity_id
_entity_poly.type
_entity_poly.pdbx_seq_one_letter_code
_entity_poly.pdbx_strand_id
1 'polypeptide(L)' 'MIGLSEIVIELSTFGMFRSVESVNYKSISKDHIGDIKAEFNNQEIRVPVYSGDNAETIAEKIVKSAKY' A
#
# COMPACT_ATOMS: atom_id res chain seq x y z
N MET A 1 -5.78 -12.71 9.85
CA MET A 1 -5.10 -12.16 8.65
C MET A 1 -5.66 -10.77 8.47
N ILE A 2 -4.81 -9.75 8.48
CA ILE A 2 -5.25 -8.38 8.22
C ILE A 2 -5.60 -8.29 6.74
N GLY A 3 -6.83 -7.89 6.45
CA GLY A 3 -7.31 -7.77 5.08
C GLY A 3 -6.72 -6.55 4.38
N LEU A 4 -6.59 -6.60 3.06
CA LEU A 4 -6.07 -5.45 2.29
C LEU A 4 -6.92 -4.18 2.50
N SER A 5 -8.21 -4.35 2.78
CA SER A 5 -9.12 -3.28 3.19
C SER A 5 -8.77 -2.63 4.52
N GLU A 6 -8.33 -3.41 5.52
CA GLU A 6 -7.93 -2.88 6.83
C GLU A 6 -6.65 -2.06 6.70
N ILE A 7 -5.70 -2.53 5.88
CA ILE A 7 -4.47 -1.80 5.58
C ILE A 7 -4.76 -0.46 4.89
N VAL A 8 -5.69 -0.43 3.93
CA VAL A 8 -6.10 0.81 3.25
C VAL A 8 -6.71 1.81 4.24
N ILE A 9 -7.55 1.34 5.17
CA ILE A 9 -8.14 2.19 6.21
C ILE A 9 -7.04 2.76 7.11
N GLU A 10 -6.14 1.93 7.65
CA GLU A 10 -5.03 2.39 8.50
C GLU A 10 -4.13 3.40 7.78
N LEU A 11 -3.73 3.13 6.54
CA LEU A 11 -2.92 4.07 5.75
C LEU A 11 -3.65 5.39 5.53
N SER A 12 -4.98 5.37 5.38
CA SER A 12 -5.79 6.59 5.27
C SER A 12 -5.81 7.38 6.58
N THR A 13 -5.68 6.72 7.74
CA THR A 13 -5.59 7.40 9.04
C THR A 13 -4.25 8.09 9.29
N PHE A 14 -3.18 7.70 8.59
CA PHE A 14 -1.86 8.29 8.78
C PHE A 14 -1.78 9.77 8.35
N GLY A 15 -2.72 10.25 7.53
CA GLY A 15 -2.79 11.64 7.08
C GLY A 15 -1.62 12.10 6.19
N MET A 16 -0.67 11.20 5.88
CA MET A 16 0.50 11.48 5.04
C MET A 16 0.24 11.24 3.55
N PHE A 17 -0.76 10.42 3.21
CA PHE A 17 -1.14 10.12 1.83
C PHE A 17 -2.39 10.91 1.46
N ARG A 18 -2.41 11.48 0.26
CA ARG A 18 -3.56 12.24 -0.24
C ARG A 18 -4.71 11.34 -0.68
N SER A 19 -4.36 10.17 -1.21
CA SER A 19 -5.29 9.11 -1.56
C SER A 19 -4.63 7.76 -1.30
N VAL A 20 -5.43 6.76 -0.92
CA VAL A 20 -4.99 5.38 -0.75
C VAL A 20 -6.11 4.48 -1.26
N GLU A 21 -5.78 3.59 -2.19
CA GLU A 21 -6.73 2.68 -2.82
C GLU A 21 -6.13 1.28 -2.97
N SER A 22 -6.94 0.26 -2.73
CA SER A 22 -6.62 -1.10 -3.13
C SER A 22 -6.84 -1.26 -4.63
N VAL A 23 -5.85 -1.78 -5.36
CA VAL A 23 -6.01 -2.08 -6.78
C VAL A 23 -5.89 -3.58 -7.03
N ASN A 24 -6.83 -4.08 -7.83
CA ASN A 24 -6.89 -5.49 -8.17
C ASN A 24 -5.71 -5.83 -9.09
N TYR A 25 -4.99 -6.90 -8.77
CA TYR A 25 -3.78 -7.26 -9.50
C TYR A 25 -3.67 -8.78 -9.71
N LYS A 26 -2.95 -9.18 -10.76
CA LYS A 26 -2.66 -10.58 -11.05
C LYS A 26 -1.61 -11.09 -10.06
N SER A 27 -1.98 -11.93 -9.10
CA SER A 27 -1.05 -12.50 -8.12
C SER A 27 0.28 -12.93 -8.74
N ILE A 28 1.38 -12.25 -8.36
CA ILE A 28 2.75 -12.64 -8.73
C ILE A 28 3.24 -13.82 -7.88
N SER A 29 2.71 -13.97 -6.66
CA SER A 29 3.15 -14.96 -5.67
C SER A 29 1.96 -15.50 -4.87
N LYS A 30 2.15 -16.67 -4.23
CA LYS A 30 1.19 -17.26 -3.28
C LYS A 30 0.93 -16.37 -2.07
N ASP A 31 1.93 -15.58 -1.68
CA ASP A 31 1.85 -14.68 -0.53
C ASP A 31 1.35 -13.28 -0.90
N HIS A 32 1.12 -13.02 -2.19
CA HIS A 32 0.67 -11.73 -2.68
C HIS A 32 -0.84 -11.58 -2.46
N ILE A 33 -1.23 -10.59 -1.66
CA ILE A 33 -2.63 -10.30 -1.34
C ILE A 33 -3.24 -9.33 -2.36
N GLY A 34 -2.45 -8.38 -2.86
CA GLY A 34 -2.88 -7.38 -3.83
C GLY A 34 -1.98 -6.16 -3.78
N ASP A 35 -2.32 -5.12 -4.51
CA ASP A 35 -1.51 -3.90 -4.55
C ASP A 35 -2.25 -2.74 -3.88
N ILE A 36 -1.47 -1.84 -3.30
CA ILE A 36 -1.95 -0.54 -2.83
C ILE A 36 -1.37 0.54 -3.73
N LYS A 37 -2.25 1.43 -4.17
CA LYS A 37 -1.92 2.65 -4.86
C LYS A 37 -2.15 3.82 -3.91
N ALA A 38 -1.17 4.70 -3.77
CA ALA A 38 -1.28 5.88 -2.93
C ALA A 38 -0.70 7.11 -3.63
N GLU A 39 -1.29 8.27 -3.39
CA GLU A 39 -0.73 9.55 -3.81
C GLU A 39 0.08 10.17 -2.66
N PHE A 40 1.37 10.35 -2.90
CA PHE A 40 2.32 10.94 -1.96
C PHE A 40 3.20 11.96 -2.69
N ASN A 41 3.34 13.17 -2.16
CA ASN A 41 4.11 14.25 -2.80
C ASN A 41 3.75 14.52 -4.28
N ASN A 42 2.46 14.51 -4.64
CA ASN A 42 1.94 14.62 -6.01
C ASN A 42 2.46 13.53 -6.97
N GLN A 43 2.95 12.41 -6.44
CA GLN A 43 3.31 11.24 -7.21
C GLN A 43 2.37 10.09 -6.87
N GLU A 44 1.92 9.39 -7.90
CA GLU A 44 1.18 8.16 -7.75
C GLU A 44 2.15 6.99 -7.61
N ILE A 45 2.05 6.28 -6.49
CA ILE A 45 2.97 5.20 -6.13
C ILE A 45 2.16 3.95 -5.92
N ARG A 46 2.64 2.86 -6.53
CA ARG A 46 2.02 1.54 -6.43
C ARG A 46 2.99 0.59 -5.76
N VAL A 47 2.54 -0.08 -4.70
CA VAL A 47 3.34 -1.05 -3.96
C VAL A 47 2.57 -2.37 -3.78
N PRO A 48 3.25 -3.52 -3.91
CA PRO A 48 2.65 -4.82 -3.65
C PRO A 48 2.53 -5.09 -2.14
N VAL A 49 1.42 -5.72 -1.77
CA VAL A 49 1.09 -6.13 -0.39
C VAL A 49 1.15 -7.65 -0.29
N TYR A 50 1.91 -8.12 0.68
CA TYR A 50 2.09 -9.54 0.98
C TYR A 50 1.48 -9.91 2.33
N SER A 51 1.30 -11.20 2.57
CA SER A 51 0.68 -11.75 3.79
C SER A 51 1.35 -11.39 5.12
N GLY A 52 2.61 -10.96 5.09
CA GLY A 52 3.34 -10.47 6.25
C GLY A 52 3.39 -8.94 6.38
N ASP A 53 2.83 -8.19 5.43
CA ASP A 53 2.86 -6.73 5.48
C ASP A 53 1.78 -6.18 6.42
N ASN A 54 2.08 -5.03 7.02
CA ASN A 54 1.19 -4.20 7.82
C ASN A 54 1.17 -2.76 7.27
N ALA A 55 0.28 -1.90 7.77
CA ALA A 55 0.17 -0.53 7.25
C ALA A 55 1.48 0.26 7.38
N GLU A 56 2.26 0.07 8.45
CA GLU A 56 3.55 0.74 8.64
C GLU A 56 4.56 0.35 7.55
N THR A 57 4.75 -0.96 7.31
CA THR A 57 5.67 -1.45 6.27
C THR A 57 5.23 -1.05 4.87
N ILE A 58 3.92 -1.00 4.59
CA ILE A 58 3.41 -0.48 3.32
C ILE A 58 3.68 1.03 3.18
N ALA A 59 3.45 1.82 4.23
CA ALA A 59 3.74 3.24 4.23
C ALA A 59 5.23 3.51 3.95
N GLU A 60 6.13 2.76 4.60
CA GLU A 60 7.57 2.84 4.34
C GLU A 60 7.92 2.51 2.88
N LYS A 61 7.30 1.47 2.29
CA LYS A 61 7.49 1.14 0.87
C LYS A 61 7.07 2.30 -0.03
N ILE A 62 5.91 2.92 0.22
CA ILE A 62 5.43 4.07 -0.56
C ILE A 62 6.42 5.23 -0.45
N VAL A 63 6.82 5.61 0.76
CA VAL A 63 7.76 6.71 1.00
C VAL A 63 9.12 6.42 0.37
N LYS A 64 9.60 5.17 0.43
CA LYS A 64 10.85 4.75 -0.20
C LYS A 64 10.77 4.82 -1.71
N SER A 65 9.67 4.40 -2.31
CA SER A 65 9.41 4.51 -3.74
C SER A 65 9.26 5.95 -4.22
N ALA A 66 8.85 6.89 -3.36
CA ALA A 66 8.75 8.31 -3.70
C ALA A 66 10.11 9.05 -3.75
N LYS A 67 11.11 8.49 -3.06
CA LYS A 67 12.46 9.09 -2.95
C LYS A 67 13.33 8.81 -4.18
N TYR A 68 12.91 7.91 -5.06
CA TYR A 68 13.64 7.43 -6.23
C TYR A 68 12.79 7.58 -7.48
#